data_AF-A0A7S1PWK4-F1
#
_entry.id   AF-A0A7S1PWK4-F1
#
_cell.length_a   1.000
_cell.length_b   1.000
_cell.length_c   1.000
_cell.angle_alpha   90.00
_cell.angle_beta   90.00
_cell.angle_gamma   90.00
#
_symmetry.space_group_name_H-M   'P 1'
#
loop_
_entity.id
_entity.type
_entity.pdbx_description
1 polymer ?
#
loop_
_entity_poly.entity_id
_entity_poly.type
_entity_poly.pdbx_seq_one_letter_code
_entity_poly.pdbx_strand_id
1 'polypeptide(L)'
;GVRGGAAAEWCSKHFHTKLLPRLSAHITYWSDAAVRDLLGSILEELDSQLLQQPGCCWEGVSVAVALAMGGRLAVATLGSIRALLMLPDGSRQVLGEAHHAGNASELQRFEAVGGESLVPPAEGGPEGNQSLGPPLPLGKRVARPREWEALEGQSTEAEVNRILIGTSDAFATLCLEPGDDATFADSKA
;
A
#
# COMPACT_ATOMS: atom_id res chain seq x y z
N GLY A 1 4.71 12.26 4.25
CA GLY A 1 4.96 12.99 3.01
C GLY A 1 6.43 12.95 2.70
N VAL A 2 6.79 12.97 1.42
CA VAL A 2 8.16 13.05 0.90
C VAL A 2 8.20 14.30 0.03
N ARG A 3 9.27 15.11 0.17
CA ARG A 3 9.46 16.40 -0.53
C ARG A 3 8.44 17.50 -0.21
N GLY A 4 7.64 17.31 0.83
CA GLY A 4 6.71 18.30 1.37
C GLY A 4 5.56 17.65 2.13
N GLY A 5 4.57 18.47 2.47
CA GLY A 5 3.40 18.07 3.27
C GLY A 5 2.06 18.27 2.56
N ALA A 6 2.04 18.97 1.42
CA ALA A 6 0.82 19.30 0.71
C ALA A 6 0.07 18.04 0.24
N ALA A 7 0.77 17.05 -0.30
CA ALA A 7 0.16 15.79 -0.74
C ALA A 7 -0.43 14.99 0.44
N ALA A 8 0.31 14.91 1.55
CA ALA A 8 -0.17 14.21 2.75
C ALA A 8 -1.37 14.91 3.39
N GLU A 9 -1.35 16.25 3.45
CA GLU A 9 -2.46 17.05 3.95
C GLU A 9 -3.69 16.95 3.04
N TRP A 10 -3.48 16.96 1.72
CA TRP A 10 -4.57 16.80 0.75
C TRP A 10 -5.21 15.42 0.88
N CYS A 11 -4.42 14.34 0.93
CA CYS A 11 -4.93 12.99 1.09
C CYS A 11 -5.70 12.82 2.41
N SER A 12 -5.22 13.37 3.54
CA SER A 12 -5.94 13.24 4.82
C SER A 12 -7.30 13.96 4.82
N LYS A 13 -7.38 15.12 4.15
CA LYS A 13 -8.62 15.89 4.00
C LYS A 13 -9.64 15.25 3.07
N HIS A 14 -9.22 14.47 2.08
CA HIS A 14 -10.12 13.93 1.05
C HIS A 14 -10.39 12.43 1.18
N PHE A 15 -9.54 11.67 1.89
CA PHE A 15 -9.73 10.23 2.02
C PHE A 15 -11.08 9.86 2.64
N HIS A 16 -11.42 10.48 3.78
CA HIS A 16 -12.66 10.18 4.49
C HIS A 16 -13.91 10.63 3.71
N THR A 17 -13.82 11.69 2.90
CA THR A 17 -14.96 12.18 2.10
C THR A 17 -15.31 11.22 0.96
N LYS A 18 -14.37 10.39 0.52
CA LYS A 18 -14.61 9.31 -0.46
C LYS A 18 -15.03 8.00 0.22
N LEU A 19 -14.41 7.69 1.37
CA LEU A 19 -14.69 6.45 2.10
C LEU A 19 -16.09 6.41 2.70
N LEU A 20 -16.50 7.45 3.44
CA LEU A 20 -17.75 7.43 4.21
C LEU A 20 -19.00 7.25 3.34
N PRO A 21 -19.16 7.93 2.19
CA PRO A 21 -20.33 7.72 1.33
C PRO A 21 -20.42 6.28 0.81
N ARG A 22 -19.30 5.71 0.36
CA ARG A 22 -19.24 4.33 -0.15
C ARG A 22 -19.52 3.30 0.94
N LEU A 23 -19.02 3.54 2.16
CA LEU A 23 -19.36 2.72 3.32
C LEU A 23 -20.85 2.79 3.65
N SER A 24 -21.44 3.98 3.63
CA SER A 24 -22.85 4.19 3.97
C SER A 24 -23.83 3.62 2.92
N ALA A 25 -23.41 3.55 1.66
CA ALA A 25 -24.22 3.00 0.57
C ALA A 25 -24.38 1.47 0.69
N HIS A 26 -23.43 0.79 1.34
CA HIS A 26 -23.47 -0.64 1.57
C HIS A 26 -24.00 -0.93 2.98
N ILE A 27 -25.28 -1.34 3.03
CA ILE A 27 -25.97 -1.72 4.28
C ILE A 27 -25.65 -3.19 4.67
N THR A 28 -24.97 -3.93 3.80
CA THR A 28 -24.69 -5.37 3.95
C THR A 28 -23.36 -5.67 4.64
N TYR A 29 -23.15 -6.95 4.97
CA TYR A 29 -21.87 -7.47 5.45
C TYR A 29 -20.73 -7.16 4.47
N TRP A 30 -19.61 -6.70 5.03
CA TRP A 30 -18.38 -6.40 4.30
C TRP A 30 -17.45 -7.62 4.27
N SER A 31 -17.29 -8.26 3.10
CA SER A 31 -16.26 -9.29 2.94
C SER A 31 -14.86 -8.66 2.88
N ASP A 32 -13.82 -9.44 3.21
CA ASP A 32 -12.43 -8.96 3.14
C ASP A 32 -12.07 -8.48 1.73
N ALA A 33 -12.50 -9.22 0.71
CA ALA A 33 -12.35 -8.81 -0.69
C ALA A 33 -13.05 -7.47 -0.98
N ALA A 34 -14.29 -7.29 -0.53
CA ALA A 34 -15.01 -6.04 -0.75
C ALA A 34 -14.34 -4.84 -0.06
N VAL A 35 -13.78 -5.03 1.13
CA VAL A 35 -13.05 -3.97 1.85
C VAL A 35 -11.74 -3.65 1.13
N ARG A 36 -11.00 -4.66 0.69
CA ARG A 36 -9.77 -4.49 -0.08
C ARG A 36 -10.05 -3.71 -1.37
N ASP A 37 -11.06 -4.12 -2.14
CA ASP A 37 -11.41 -3.51 -3.42
C ASP A 37 -11.94 -2.06 -3.21
N LEU A 38 -12.69 -1.83 -2.13
CA LEU A 38 -13.11 -0.49 -1.72
C LEU A 38 -11.91 0.42 -1.42
N LEU A 39 -10.97 -0.03 -0.58
CA LEU A 39 -9.81 0.77 -0.20
C LEU A 39 -8.89 1.00 -1.40
N GLY A 40 -8.66 -0.02 -2.23
CA GLY A 40 -7.89 0.10 -3.47
C GLY A 40 -8.45 1.16 -4.40
N SER A 41 -9.75 1.07 -4.72
CA SER A 41 -10.41 2.04 -5.61
C SER A 41 -10.46 3.47 -5.06
N ILE A 42 -10.48 3.67 -3.73
CA ILE A 42 -10.37 5.00 -3.13
C ILE A 42 -8.95 5.54 -3.28
N LEU A 43 -7.93 4.72 -3.03
CA LEU A 43 -6.53 5.13 -3.16
C LEU A 43 -6.17 5.45 -4.62
N GLU A 44 -6.66 4.68 -5.59
CA GLU A 44 -6.53 4.96 -7.02
C GLU A 44 -7.19 6.29 -7.43
N GLU A 45 -8.40 6.55 -6.91
CA GLU A 45 -9.11 7.81 -7.15
C GLU A 45 -8.33 9.00 -6.56
N LEU A 46 -7.82 8.86 -5.34
CA LEU A 46 -7.01 9.89 -4.68
C LEU A 46 -5.70 10.15 -5.42
N ASP A 47 -5.01 9.11 -5.88
CA ASP A 47 -3.77 9.24 -6.65
C ASP A 47 -4.04 10.03 -7.96
N SER A 48 -5.08 9.64 -8.69
CA SER A 48 -5.51 10.32 -9.92
C SER A 48 -5.84 11.80 -9.69
N GLN A 49 -6.49 12.13 -8.58
CA GLN A 49 -6.82 13.52 -8.22
C GLN A 49 -5.63 14.31 -7.69
N LEU A 50 -4.71 13.65 -6.97
CA LEU A 50 -3.50 14.25 -6.42
C LEU A 50 -2.58 14.74 -7.54
N LEU A 51 -2.45 13.97 -8.63
CA LEU A 51 -1.69 14.36 -9.82
C LEU A 51 -2.23 15.62 -10.50
N GLN A 52 -3.53 15.93 -10.31
CA GLN A 52 -4.17 17.12 -10.86
C GLN A 52 -4.02 18.34 -9.94
N GLN A 53 -3.59 18.18 -8.69
CA GLN A 53 -3.46 19.29 -7.75
C GLN A 53 -2.16 20.07 -7.98
N PRO A 54 -2.23 21.39 -8.17
CA PRO A 54 -1.05 22.24 -8.25
C PRO A 54 -0.17 22.08 -7.00
N GLY A 55 1.13 21.85 -7.21
CA GLY A 55 2.11 21.72 -6.12
C GLY A 55 2.19 20.34 -5.46
N CYS A 56 1.21 19.45 -5.68
CA CYS A 56 1.26 18.09 -5.13
C CYS A 56 1.97 17.09 -6.03
N CYS A 57 2.05 17.34 -7.34
CA CYS A 57 2.59 16.40 -8.33
C CYS A 57 4.08 16.05 -8.17
N TRP A 58 4.82 16.80 -7.35
CA TRP A 58 6.24 16.54 -7.04
C TRP A 58 6.47 15.95 -5.64
N GLU A 59 5.42 15.86 -4.84
CA GLU A 59 5.43 15.32 -3.50
C GLU A 59 4.99 13.85 -3.51
N GLY A 60 5.54 13.07 -2.58
CA GLY A 60 5.12 11.69 -2.34
C GLY A 60 4.31 11.58 -1.05
N VAL A 61 3.37 10.65 -1.03
CA VAL A 61 2.61 10.32 0.18
C VAL A 61 2.63 8.81 0.39
N SER A 62 2.91 8.40 1.63
CA SER A 62 2.65 7.05 2.09
C SER A 62 1.37 7.09 2.91
N VAL A 63 0.53 6.07 2.79
CA VAL A 63 -0.78 6.02 3.44
C VAL A 63 -0.87 4.77 4.28
N ALA A 64 -1.44 4.87 5.48
CA ALA A 64 -1.87 3.72 6.25
C ALA A 64 -3.28 4.00 6.75
N VAL A 65 -4.17 3.03 6.55
CA VAL A 65 -5.57 3.11 6.93
C VAL A 65 -5.87 1.93 7.85
N ALA A 66 -6.43 2.24 9.01
CA ALA A 66 -6.97 1.26 9.94
C ALA A 66 -8.48 1.49 10.01
N LEU A 67 -9.26 0.55 9.49
CA LEU A 67 -10.71 0.59 9.42
C LEU A 67 -11.30 -0.40 10.43
N ALA A 68 -11.84 0.13 11.53
CA ALA A 68 -12.55 -0.65 12.53
C ALA A 68 -14.05 -0.74 12.18
N MET A 69 -14.55 -1.96 11.98
CA MET A 69 -15.94 -2.26 11.62
C MET A 69 -16.51 -3.24 12.63
N GLY A 70 -17.10 -2.72 13.71
CA GLY A 70 -17.59 -3.53 14.82
C GLY A 70 -16.44 -4.33 15.45
N GLY A 71 -16.54 -5.66 15.41
CA GLY A 71 -15.51 -6.59 15.88
C GLY A 71 -14.44 -6.93 14.85
N ARG A 72 -14.21 -6.11 13.81
CA ARG A 72 -13.18 -6.39 12.79
C ARG A 72 -12.30 -5.17 12.55
N LEU A 73 -11.02 -5.40 12.33
CA LEU A 73 -10.02 -4.40 11.97
C LEU A 73 -9.41 -4.75 10.62
N ALA A 74 -9.65 -3.93 9.61
CA ALA A 74 -8.96 -4.02 8.33
C ALA A 74 -7.85 -2.96 8.28
N VAL A 75 -6.66 -3.36 7.86
CA VAL A 75 -5.50 -2.47 7.73
C VAL A 75 -5.00 -2.53 6.29
N ALA A 76 -4.83 -1.35 5.69
CA ALA A 76 -4.22 -1.19 4.38
C ALA A 76 -3.02 -0.24 4.49
N THR A 77 -1.91 -0.61 3.87
CA THR A 77 -0.68 0.20 3.85
C THR A 77 -0.23 0.46 2.41
N LEU A 78 0.27 1.66 2.16
CA LEU A 78 0.83 2.08 0.88
C LEU A 78 2.13 2.84 1.12
N GLY A 79 3.19 2.40 0.46
CA GLY A 79 4.54 2.94 0.63
C GLY A 79 5.27 2.36 1.85
N SER A 80 6.22 3.11 2.39
CA SER A 80 7.16 2.62 3.42
C SER A 80 6.59 2.62 4.86
N ILE A 81 5.28 2.75 5.04
CA ILE A 81 4.66 2.76 6.38
C ILE A 81 4.45 1.32 6.85
N ARG A 82 4.57 1.10 8.16
CA ARG A 82 4.20 -0.14 8.83
C ARG A 82 3.12 0.12 9.86
N ALA A 83 2.12 -0.74 9.90
CA ALA A 83 1.14 -0.77 10.97
C ALA A 83 1.52 -1.85 11.99
N LEU A 84 1.33 -1.54 13.27
CA LEU A 84 1.59 -2.45 14.38
C LEU A 84 0.33 -2.51 15.25
N LEU A 85 -0.09 -3.72 15.62
CA LEU A 85 -1.11 -3.94 16.63
C LEU A 85 -0.45 -4.34 17.95
N MET A 86 -0.76 -3.60 19.01
CA MET A 86 -0.34 -3.94 20.37
C MET A 86 -1.42 -4.81 21.01
N LEU A 87 -1.03 -5.98 21.49
CA LEU A 87 -1.91 -6.92 22.17
C LEU A 87 -1.91 -6.66 23.69
N PRO A 88 -2.96 -7.08 24.44
CA PRO A 88 -3.06 -6.83 25.88
C PRO A 88 -1.91 -7.43 26.72
N ASP A 89 -1.25 -8.47 26.22
CA ASP A 89 -0.07 -9.10 26.84
C ASP A 89 1.24 -8.29 26.64
N GLY A 90 1.17 -7.14 25.97
CA GLY A 90 2.30 -6.28 25.64
C GLY A 90 3.08 -6.72 24.40
N SER A 91 2.69 -7.83 23.76
CA SER A 91 3.27 -8.25 22.48
C SER A 91 2.80 -7.35 21.34
N ARG A 92 3.54 -7.40 20.22
CA ARG A 92 3.23 -6.61 19.02
C ARG A 92 3.11 -7.52 17.80
N GLN A 93 2.08 -7.28 17.01
CA GLN A 93 1.86 -7.93 15.73
C GLN A 93 2.05 -6.93 14.60
N VAL A 94 2.84 -7.28 13.59
CA VAL A 94 3.02 -6.46 12.39
C VAL A 94 1.82 -6.69 11.47
N LEU A 95 1.17 -5.60 11.04
CA LEU A 95 0.02 -5.63 10.15
C LEU A 95 0.44 -5.15 8.75
N GLY A 96 0.82 -6.09 7.90
CA GLY A 96 1.28 -5.84 6.53
C GLY A 96 2.79 -5.61 6.42
N GLU A 97 3.30 -5.71 5.19
CA GLU A 97 4.71 -5.49 4.88
C GLU A 97 4.98 -4.04 4.45
N ALA A 98 6.17 -3.54 4.77
CA ALA A 98 6.59 -2.24 4.26
C ALA A 98 6.92 -2.35 2.77
N HIS A 99 6.35 -1.46 1.96
CA HIS A 99 6.70 -1.38 0.55
C HIS A 99 7.97 -0.54 0.38
N HIS A 100 9.10 -1.20 0.11
CA HIS A 100 10.38 -0.54 -0.14
C HIS A 100 11.24 -1.36 -1.11
N ALA A 101 12.22 -0.72 -1.74
CA ALA A 101 13.07 -1.35 -2.77
C ALA A 101 13.88 -2.56 -2.27
N GLY A 102 14.08 -2.71 -0.96
CA GLY A 102 14.71 -3.90 -0.38
C GLY A 102 13.79 -5.11 -0.19
N ASN A 103 12.48 -4.98 -0.47
CA ASN A 103 11.55 -6.11 -0.37
C ASN A 103 11.58 -6.87 -1.71
N ALA A 104 11.78 -8.18 -1.66
CA ALA A 104 11.91 -9.01 -2.85
C ALA A 104 10.63 -9.04 -3.69
N SER A 105 9.44 -9.05 -3.06
CA SER A 105 8.16 -9.00 -3.79
C SER A 105 7.98 -7.67 -4.52
N GLU A 106 8.36 -6.57 -3.86
CA GLU A 106 8.35 -5.23 -4.45
C GLU A 106 9.35 -5.08 -5.59
N LEU A 107 10.55 -5.66 -5.44
CA LEU A 107 11.56 -5.67 -6.48
C LEU A 107 11.05 -6.45 -7.71
N GLN A 108 10.51 -7.65 -7.50
CA GLN A 108 9.93 -8.46 -8.56
C GLN A 108 8.78 -7.73 -9.27
N ARG A 109 7.92 -7.06 -8.50
CA ARG A 109 6.83 -6.23 -9.07
C ARG A 109 7.38 -5.08 -9.90
N PHE A 110 8.42 -4.41 -9.42
CA PHE A 110 9.06 -3.30 -10.12
C PHE A 110 9.75 -3.77 -11.42
N GLU A 111 10.41 -4.92 -11.40
CA GLU A 111 11.02 -5.55 -12.57
C GLU A 111 9.98 -5.99 -13.60
N ALA A 112 8.84 -6.51 -13.16
CA ALA A 112 7.74 -6.95 -14.03
C ALA A 112 7.14 -5.83 -14.88
N VAL A 113 7.27 -4.57 -14.44
CA VAL A 113 6.87 -3.37 -15.20
C VAL A 113 8.04 -2.70 -15.94
N GLY A 114 9.16 -3.41 -16.10
CA GLY A 114 10.37 -2.90 -16.75
C GLY A 114 11.15 -1.88 -15.93
N GLY A 115 10.91 -1.81 -14.62
CA GLY A 115 11.69 -1.01 -13.68
C GLY A 115 13.07 -1.63 -13.42
N GLU A 116 14.08 -0.77 -13.27
CA GLU A 116 15.45 -1.19 -12.94
C GLU A 116 15.80 -0.67 -11.54
N SER A 117 16.09 -1.58 -10.60
CA SER A 117 16.53 -1.19 -9.26
C SER A 117 17.99 -0.78 -9.28
N LEU A 118 18.29 0.46 -8.88
CA LEU A 118 19.65 0.95 -8.72
C LEU A 118 20.26 0.61 -7.36
N VAL A 119 19.50 -0.02 -6.48
CA VAL A 119 19.99 -0.44 -5.16
C VAL A 119 20.67 -1.79 -5.34
N PRO A 120 22.00 -1.90 -5.15
CA PRO A 120 22.65 -3.19 -5.19
C PRO A 120 22.02 -4.11 -4.13
N PRO A 121 21.80 -5.39 -4.43
CA PRO A 121 21.26 -6.33 -3.45
C PRO A 121 22.14 -6.29 -2.21
N ALA A 122 21.54 -6.08 -1.04
CA ALA A 122 22.27 -6.05 0.21
C ALA A 122 22.96 -7.40 0.38
N GLU A 123 24.29 -7.44 0.26
CA GLU A 123 25.08 -8.66 0.38
C GLU A 123 24.99 -9.18 1.83
N GLY A 124 24.08 -10.13 2.06
CA GLY A 124 24.25 -11.25 3.00
C GLY A 124 24.67 -10.95 4.45
N GLY A 125 24.18 -9.86 5.05
CA GLY A 125 24.30 -9.67 6.50
C GLY A 125 23.36 -10.64 7.24
N PRO A 126 23.83 -11.39 8.26
CA PRO A 126 22.99 -12.34 8.99
C PRO A 126 21.76 -11.65 9.60
N GLU A 127 20.60 -12.31 9.50
CA GLU A 127 19.21 -11.88 9.74
C GLU A 127 18.86 -11.30 11.14
N GLY A 128 19.84 -10.84 11.93
CA GLY A 128 19.62 -10.32 13.29
C GLY A 128 19.47 -8.81 13.31
N ASN A 129 18.26 -8.33 13.64
CA ASN A 129 17.85 -6.94 13.82
C ASN A 129 17.61 -6.11 12.55
N GLN A 130 16.33 -5.98 12.21
CA GLN A 130 15.78 -4.92 11.36
C GLN A 130 15.94 -3.55 12.06
N SER A 131 17.18 -3.08 12.17
CA SER A 131 17.48 -1.68 12.37
C SER A 131 16.83 -0.89 11.24
N LEU A 132 16.16 0.22 11.57
CA LEU A 132 15.69 1.21 10.60
C LEU A 132 16.90 1.69 9.79
N GLY A 133 17.14 1.06 8.65
CA GLY A 133 18.22 1.42 7.74
C GLY A 133 18.10 2.88 7.29
N PRO A 134 19.21 3.49 6.84
CA PRO A 134 19.20 4.86 6.38
C PRO A 134 18.16 5.05 5.25
N PRO A 135 17.53 6.24 5.14
CA PRO A 135 16.56 6.50 4.09
C PRO A 135 17.21 6.26 2.72
N LEU A 136 16.60 5.38 1.93
CA LEU A 136 17.13 4.96 0.63
C LEU A 136 17.25 6.17 -0.32
N PRO A 137 18.29 6.20 -1.17
CA PRO A 137 18.40 7.20 -2.22
C PRO A 137 17.22 7.04 -3.18
N LEU A 138 16.53 8.15 -3.46
CA LEU A 138 15.51 8.23 -4.50
C LEU A 138 16.06 7.64 -5.80
N GLY A 139 15.43 6.58 -6.30
CA GLY A 139 15.75 6.00 -7.60
C GLY A 139 15.70 7.10 -8.66
N LYS A 140 16.86 7.51 -9.18
CA LYS A 140 16.91 8.30 -10.40
C LYS A 140 16.48 7.37 -11.52
N ARG A 141 15.29 7.60 -12.08
CA ARG A 141 14.94 7.05 -13.39
C ARG A 141 16.03 7.56 -14.36
N VAL A 142 16.96 6.70 -14.76
CA VAL A 142 17.76 6.98 -15.95
C VAL A 142 16.75 6.98 -17.07
N ALA A 143 16.40 8.17 -17.55
CA ALA A 143 15.54 8.31 -18.70
C ALA A 143 16.29 7.72 -19.90
N ARG A 144 16.13 6.43 -20.16
CA ARG A 144 16.40 5.88 -21.48
C ARG A 144 15.48 6.65 -22.44
N PRO A 145 15.96 7.05 -23.63
CA PRO A 145 15.11 7.61 -24.66
C PRO A 145 13.93 6.66 -24.85
N ARG A 146 12.74 7.09 -24.43
CA ARG A 146 11.52 6.28 -24.51
C ARG A 146 11.09 6.22 -25.96
N GLU A 147 10.96 5.02 -26.50
CA GLU A 147 10.22 4.74 -27.74
C GLU A 147 8.74 5.01 -27.47
N TRP A 148 8.34 6.29 -27.57
CA TRP A 148 6.98 6.75 -27.33
C TRP A 148 5.94 6.09 -28.26
N GLU A 149 6.37 5.61 -29.43
CA GLU A 149 5.52 5.03 -30.47
C GLU A 149 4.95 3.65 -30.10
N ALA A 150 5.60 2.90 -29.21
CA ALA A 150 5.09 1.57 -28.78
C ALA A 150 3.98 1.67 -27.71
N LEU A 151 3.93 2.77 -26.97
CA LEU A 151 2.99 3.01 -25.86
C LEU A 151 1.64 3.55 -26.33
N GLU A 152 1.58 4.26 -27.45
CA GLU A 152 0.30 4.73 -28.02
C GLU A 152 -0.58 3.58 -28.55
N GLY A 153 0.00 2.40 -28.78
CA GLY A 153 -0.71 1.21 -29.30
C GLY A 153 -1.35 0.32 -28.24
N GLN A 154 -1.00 0.47 -26.96
CA GLN A 154 -1.55 -0.36 -25.88
C GLN A 154 -2.51 0.50 -25.04
N SER A 155 -3.77 0.08 -24.97
CA SER A 155 -4.78 0.70 -24.11
C SER A 155 -4.23 0.82 -22.68
N THR A 156 -4.20 2.05 -22.17
CA THR A 156 -3.80 2.43 -20.81
C THR A 156 -4.49 1.60 -19.73
N GLU A 157 -5.64 1.01 -20.02
CA GLU A 157 -6.45 0.22 -19.10
C GLU A 157 -5.89 -1.19 -18.85
N ALA A 158 -5.24 -1.81 -19.85
CA ALA A 158 -4.68 -3.16 -19.71
C ALA A 158 -3.40 -3.18 -18.87
N GLU A 159 -2.58 -2.13 -19.01
CA GLU A 159 -1.34 -1.98 -18.25
C GLU A 159 -1.63 -1.59 -16.79
N VAL A 160 -2.61 -0.71 -16.56
CA VAL A 160 -3.11 -0.37 -15.22
C VAL A 160 -3.66 -1.62 -14.51
N ASN A 161 -4.53 -2.40 -15.16
CA ASN A 161 -5.08 -3.63 -14.57
C ASN A 161 -4.00 -4.69 -14.25
N ARG A 162 -2.95 -4.82 -15.07
CA ARG A 162 -1.84 -5.76 -14.80
C ARG A 162 -1.08 -5.40 -13.53
N ILE A 163 -0.86 -4.11 -13.30
CA ILE A 163 -0.16 -3.61 -12.10
C ILE A 163 -1.01 -3.85 -10.84
N LEU A 164 -2.33 -3.63 -10.94
CA LEU A 164 -3.27 -3.75 -9.83
C LEU A 164 -3.53 -5.20 -9.38
N ILE A 165 -3.49 -6.17 -10.30
CA ILE A 165 -3.66 -7.60 -9.96
C ILE A 165 -2.46 -8.17 -9.17
N GLY A 166 -1.28 -7.53 -9.26
CA GLY A 166 -0.06 -7.96 -8.56
C GLY A 166 0.09 -7.44 -7.11
N THR A 167 -0.91 -6.77 -6.55
CA THR A 167 -0.84 -6.03 -5.27
C THR A 167 -1.64 -6.70 -4.14
N SER A 168 -1.39 -7.98 -3.82
CA SER A 168 -2.07 -8.68 -2.70
C SER A 168 -1.53 -8.32 -1.30
N ASP A 169 -0.28 -7.85 -1.21
CA ASP A 169 0.48 -7.91 0.05
C ASP A 169 0.27 -6.70 0.98
N ALA A 170 -0.60 -5.77 0.59
CA ALA A 170 -0.82 -4.50 1.25
C ALA A 170 -2.00 -4.49 2.26
N PHE A 171 -2.64 -5.64 2.47
CA PHE A 171 -3.93 -5.74 3.16
C PHE A 171 -3.92 -6.82 4.24
N ALA A 172 -4.34 -6.46 5.45
CA ALA A 172 -4.51 -7.39 6.56
C ALA A 172 -5.88 -7.20 7.20
N THR A 173 -6.61 -8.27 7.45
CA THR A 173 -7.88 -8.28 8.19
C THR A 173 -7.72 -9.08 9.46
N LEU A 174 -8.24 -8.52 10.56
CA LEU A 174 -8.22 -9.14 11.88
C LEU A 174 -9.65 -9.15 12.42
N CYS A 175 -10.09 -10.31 12.88
CA CYS A 175 -11.29 -10.42 13.71
C CYS A 175 -10.89 -10.11 15.17
N LEU A 176 -11.52 -9.10 15.75
CA LEU A 176 -11.37 -8.63 17.13
C LEU A 176 -12.43 -9.19 18.08
N GLU A 177 -13.34 -10.04 17.60
CA GLU A 177 -14.34 -10.65 18.48
C GLU A 177 -13.61 -11.47 19.57
N PRO A 178 -13.95 -11.29 20.85
CA PRO A 178 -13.40 -12.10 21.92
C PRO A 178 -13.85 -13.54 21.63
N GLY A 179 -12.94 -14.34 21.07
CA GLY A 179 -13.19 -15.75 20.88
C GLY A 179 -13.44 -16.38 22.24
N ASP A 180 -14.65 -16.87 22.48
CA ASP A 180 -14.89 -17.89 23.49
C ASP A 180 -14.08 -19.13 23.04
N ASP A 181 -12.84 -19.24 23.53
CA ASP A 181 -11.92 -20.38 23.41
C ASP A 181 -11.97 -21.16 22.07
N ALA A 182 -11.26 -20.69 21.03
CA ALA A 182 -10.98 -21.53 19.85
C ALA A 182 -9.61 -21.25 19.21
N THR A 183 -8.75 -22.27 19.30
CA THR A 183 -7.51 -22.52 18.53
C THR A 183 -7.37 -21.73 17.21
N PHE A 184 -6.38 -20.83 17.17
CA PHE A 184 -5.93 -20.16 15.94
C PHE A 184 -5.30 -21.16 14.99
N ALA A 185 -6.01 -21.50 13.91
CA ALA A 185 -5.47 -22.18 12.75
C ALA A 185 -4.95 -21.15 11.75
N ASP A 186 -3.66 -21.26 11.46
CA ASP A 186 -2.87 -20.47 10.51
C ASP A 186 -3.54 -20.45 9.12
N SER A 187 -4.14 -19.32 8.74
CA SER A 187 -4.75 -19.12 7.43
C SER A 187 -3.95 -18.07 6.67
N LYS A 188 -2.89 -18.53 5.98
CA LYS A 188 -2.33 -17.83 4.81
C LYS A 188 -3.14 -18.25 3.59
N ALA A 189 -3.85 -17.31 2.98
CA ALA A 189 -4.39 -17.39 1.63
C ALA A 189 -4.15 -16.06 0.91
#